data_AF-A0A944GV37-F1
#
_entry.id   AF-A0A944GV37-F1
#
_cell.length_a   1.000
_cell.length_b   1.000
_cell.length_c   1.000
_cell.angle_alpha   90.00
_cell.angle_beta   90.00
_cell.angle_gamma   90.00
#
_symmetry.space_group_name_H-M   'P 1'
#
loop_
_entity.id
_entity.type
_entity.pdbx_description
1 polymer ?
#
loop_
_entity_poly.entity_id
_entity_poly.type
_entity_poly.pdbx_seq_one_letter_code
_entity_poly.pdbx_strand_id
1 'polypeptide(L)'
;MTSSSRFSVMIPALAGSLLIAQLFAMSARADEARSTPPWSEQVLGEPIDYEMFAGKPESSLKLLIEHGERLFEGKFTAADGAGRPEATQAIVPTKRRRPSAYVFQRMAGLDANSCASCHNVPVSGGAGDFTANVFVSEGFESADFDTIDPQFSNERGTNALQGSGLIEMLAREMTRDLRAQRREALAKARHSGETITVTLTTKGVSFGKLSAKADGTLDVSGLDGIDADLTLRPFGQKGVFASLRQFTVNALNHHHGIQASERFGARWTGTDDFDGDDIPDEVGAGEVSALVAWQASLPAPTRKSDLPDVWQSAAAAGETLFADLGCAACHIPALPLESLTFQDPGPYDNAGTLRPTDVDLPIELDFSQFAWVQALPKDAEGRTLVPLFGDLKRHRIADAARDTLGNELLSQRFVARDVFLTAELWGVGSTAPYGHRGDLTSLHEIIEAHGGEATDARKAYSALDEAERQNIIAFLRSLEIAQ
;
A
#
# COMPACT_ATOMS: atom_id res chain seq x y z
N MET A 1 -74.71 42.97 30.59
CA MET A 1 -74.44 41.79 29.75
C MET A 1 -72.98 41.88 29.30
N THR A 2 -72.21 40.79 29.53
CA THR A 2 -70.83 40.48 29.05
C THR A 2 -69.69 41.44 29.50
N SER A 3 -68.84 41.13 30.50
CA SER A 3 -67.68 40.18 30.50
C SER A 3 -66.64 40.52 29.41
N SER A 4 -65.32 40.68 29.57
CA SER A 4 -64.35 40.20 30.59
C SER A 4 -62.99 40.92 30.43
N SER A 5 -62.18 40.78 31.49
CA SER A 5 -60.76 41.06 31.75
C SER A 5 -59.72 41.05 30.61
N ARG A 6 -58.75 41.96 30.74
CA ARG A 6 -57.42 41.94 30.10
C ARG A 6 -56.52 40.86 30.72
N PHE A 7 -55.87 40.04 29.89
CA PHE A 7 -54.72 39.22 30.27
C PHE A 7 -53.53 39.57 29.37
N SER A 8 -52.41 39.96 29.98
CA SER A 8 -51.08 40.00 29.34
C SER A 8 -50.51 38.58 29.33
N VAL A 9 -50.02 38.12 28.17
CA VAL A 9 -49.14 36.97 28.06
C VAL A 9 -47.88 37.43 27.32
N MET A 10 -46.75 37.38 28.02
CA MET A 10 -45.41 37.44 27.43
C MET A 10 -45.12 36.12 26.72
N ILE A 11 -44.67 36.18 25.46
CA ILE A 11 -44.12 35.05 24.71
C ILE A 11 -42.60 35.00 24.95
N PRO A 12 -42.01 33.86 25.35
CA PRO A 12 -40.56 33.73 25.44
C PRO A 12 -39.96 33.49 24.05
N ALA A 13 -38.78 34.08 23.85
CA ALA A 13 -38.05 34.17 22.58
C ALA A 13 -37.56 32.81 22.04
N LEU A 14 -37.52 32.72 20.71
CA LEU A 14 -36.98 31.63 19.92
C LEU A 14 -35.51 31.35 20.24
N ALA A 15 -35.22 30.20 20.84
CA ALA A 15 -33.86 29.63 20.92
C ALA A 15 -33.66 28.39 20.02
N GLY A 16 -34.70 27.96 19.28
CA GLY A 16 -34.66 26.74 18.46
C GLY A 16 -34.18 26.94 17.00
N SER A 17 -34.12 28.17 16.51
CA SER A 17 -33.88 28.44 15.08
C SER A 17 -32.41 28.57 14.69
N LEU A 18 -31.50 28.80 15.66
CA LEU A 18 -30.07 28.96 15.37
C LEU A 18 -29.36 27.61 15.17
N LEU A 19 -29.76 26.56 15.89
CA LEU A 19 -29.14 25.23 15.78
C LEU A 19 -29.49 24.52 14.46
N ILE A 20 -30.74 24.67 14.00
CA ILE A 20 -31.20 24.09 12.73
C ILE A 20 -30.54 24.80 11.54
N ALA A 21 -30.34 26.12 11.62
CA ALA A 21 -29.66 26.89 10.57
C ALA A 21 -28.17 26.53 10.44
N GLN A 22 -27.48 26.16 11.54
CA GLN A 22 -26.09 25.71 11.48
C GLN A 22 -25.93 24.29 10.93
N LEU A 23 -26.86 23.38 11.22
CA LEU A 23 -26.89 22.03 10.63
C LEU A 23 -27.21 22.05 9.13
N PHE A 24 -28.13 22.93 8.69
CA PHE A 24 -28.41 23.13 7.26
C PHE A 24 -27.26 23.84 6.53
N ALA A 25 -26.53 24.75 7.18
CA ALA A 25 -25.37 25.41 6.56
C ALA A 25 -24.15 24.48 6.40
N MET A 26 -23.99 23.46 7.26
CA MET A 26 -22.97 22.43 7.08
C MET A 26 -23.34 21.42 5.99
N SER A 27 -24.63 21.05 5.88
CA SER A 27 -25.14 20.19 4.80
C SER A 27 -25.11 20.89 3.43
N ALA A 28 -25.42 22.18 3.36
CA ALA A 28 -25.40 22.94 2.10
C ALA A 28 -23.97 23.19 1.58
N ARG A 29 -22.98 23.34 2.48
CA ARG A 29 -21.56 23.45 2.09
C ARG A 29 -20.93 22.13 1.62
N ALA A 30 -21.50 20.99 2.01
CA ALA A 30 -21.09 19.70 1.49
C ALA A 30 -21.61 19.47 0.05
N ASP A 31 -22.76 20.03 -0.30
CA ASP A 31 -23.34 19.95 -1.66
C ASP A 31 -22.78 21.03 -2.61
N GLU A 32 -22.39 22.20 -2.11
CA GLU A 32 -21.70 23.25 -2.90
C GLU A 32 -20.25 22.89 -3.28
N ALA A 33 -19.70 21.79 -2.75
CA ALA A 33 -18.38 21.27 -3.12
C ALA A 33 -18.39 20.42 -4.41
N ARG A 34 -19.56 20.20 -5.03
CA ARG A 34 -19.64 19.60 -6.37
C ARG A 34 -19.52 20.69 -7.43
N SER A 35 -18.29 21.07 -7.74
CA SER A 35 -18.02 21.89 -8.94
C SER A 35 -18.49 21.20 -10.22
N THR A 36 -18.46 19.86 -10.22
CA THR A 36 -18.92 19.01 -11.30
C THR A 36 -20.34 18.48 -11.03
N PRO A 37 -21.28 18.60 -11.99
CA PRO A 37 -22.62 18.05 -11.83
C PRO A 37 -22.58 16.52 -11.55
N PRO A 38 -23.55 15.97 -10.79
CA PRO A 38 -23.55 14.55 -10.43
C PRO A 38 -23.73 13.58 -11.61
N TRP A 39 -24.10 14.10 -12.80
CA TRP A 39 -24.17 13.36 -14.06
C TRP A 39 -22.93 13.56 -14.94
N SER A 40 -21.90 14.25 -14.43
CA SER A 40 -20.62 14.40 -15.16
C SER A 40 -19.99 13.04 -15.37
N GLU A 41 -19.38 12.87 -16.54
CA GLU A 41 -18.54 11.70 -16.85
C GLU A 41 -17.09 11.92 -16.39
N GLN A 42 -16.72 13.11 -15.92
CA GLN A 42 -15.41 13.40 -15.33
C GLN A 42 -15.36 12.97 -13.86
N VAL A 43 -14.30 12.27 -13.50
CA VAL A 43 -13.95 11.89 -12.13
C VAL A 43 -13.23 13.05 -11.43
N LEU A 44 -12.32 13.70 -12.16
CA LEU A 44 -11.60 14.86 -11.69
C LEU A 44 -12.52 16.09 -11.77
N GLY A 45 -12.38 16.97 -10.77
CA GLY A 45 -13.20 18.17 -10.62
C GLY A 45 -12.32 19.38 -10.38
N GLU A 46 -12.76 20.27 -9.50
CA GLU A 46 -11.88 21.35 -9.05
C GLU A 46 -10.71 20.76 -8.25
N PRO A 47 -9.47 21.25 -8.45
CA PRO A 47 -8.31 20.77 -7.74
C PRO A 47 -8.49 20.83 -6.22
N ILE A 48 -8.12 19.74 -5.55
CA ILE A 48 -8.09 19.62 -4.10
C ILE A 48 -6.85 20.38 -3.61
N ASP A 49 -7.08 21.49 -2.91
CA ASP A 49 -6.00 22.22 -2.25
C ASP A 49 -5.45 21.42 -1.07
N TYR A 50 -4.18 21.01 -1.17
CA TYR A 50 -3.46 20.30 -0.11
C TYR A 50 -3.49 21.05 1.23
N GLU A 51 -3.38 22.39 1.19
CA GLU A 51 -3.32 23.23 2.39
C GLU A 51 -4.66 23.30 3.16
N MET A 52 -5.75 22.84 2.54
CA MET A 52 -7.03 22.66 3.22
C MET A 52 -7.03 21.51 4.22
N PHE A 53 -6.05 20.60 4.15
CA PHE A 53 -5.95 19.42 5.03
C PHE A 53 -4.66 19.41 5.87
N ALA A 54 -3.59 20.02 5.37
CA ALA A 54 -2.32 20.13 6.08
C ALA A 54 -2.46 20.79 7.47
N GLY A 55 -1.99 20.12 8.51
CA GLY A 55 -2.07 20.59 9.90
C GLY A 55 -3.49 20.90 10.41
N LYS A 56 -4.54 20.40 9.75
CA LYS A 56 -5.95 20.68 10.10
C LYS A 56 -6.54 19.66 11.08
N PRO A 57 -7.63 20.04 11.78
CA PRO A 57 -8.35 19.12 12.62
C PRO A 57 -8.99 17.98 11.83
N GLU A 58 -9.22 16.89 12.55
CA GLU A 58 -9.68 15.60 12.07
C GLU A 58 -10.96 15.60 11.23
N SER A 59 -11.90 16.52 11.47
CA SER A 59 -13.13 16.63 10.68
C SER A 59 -12.85 16.87 9.19
N SER A 60 -11.73 17.49 8.86
CA SER A 60 -11.27 17.67 7.48
C SER A 60 -10.71 16.37 6.88
N LEU A 61 -10.20 15.45 7.70
CA LEU A 61 -9.56 14.21 7.25
C LEU A 61 -10.56 13.14 6.82
N LYS A 62 -11.76 13.12 7.42
CA LYS A 62 -12.85 12.28 6.92
C LYS A 62 -13.23 12.66 5.49
N LEU A 63 -13.35 13.97 5.22
CA LEU A 63 -13.63 14.48 3.88
C LEU A 63 -12.52 14.07 2.90
N LEU A 64 -11.25 14.15 3.30
CA LEU A 64 -10.12 13.71 2.49
C LEU A 64 -10.21 12.22 2.11
N ILE A 65 -10.56 11.34 3.06
CA ILE A 65 -10.78 9.91 2.81
C ILE A 65 -11.97 9.71 1.84
N GLU A 66 -13.07 10.44 2.01
CA GLU A 66 -14.23 10.38 1.10
C GLU A 66 -13.89 10.89 -0.32
N HIS A 67 -12.97 11.86 -0.46
CA HIS A 67 -12.41 12.23 -1.77
C HIS A 67 -11.56 11.10 -2.36
N GLY A 68 -10.71 10.48 -1.54
CA GLY A 68 -9.88 9.36 -1.96
C GLY A 68 -10.67 8.17 -2.46
N GLU A 69 -11.75 7.81 -1.77
CA GLU A 69 -12.67 6.74 -2.19
C GLU A 69 -13.25 7.02 -3.58
N ARG A 70 -13.76 8.24 -3.79
CA ARG A 70 -14.31 8.65 -5.08
C ARG A 70 -13.30 8.61 -6.21
N LEU A 71 -12.05 9.02 -5.96
CA LEU A 71 -10.97 8.93 -6.93
C LEU A 71 -10.57 7.47 -7.20
N PHE A 72 -10.55 6.64 -6.16
CA PHE A 72 -10.16 5.23 -6.28
C PHE A 72 -11.18 4.42 -7.09
N GLU A 73 -12.48 4.64 -6.85
CA GLU A 73 -13.59 4.00 -7.56
C GLU A 73 -13.92 4.67 -8.89
N GLY A 74 -13.50 5.92 -9.05
CA GLY A 74 -13.69 6.72 -10.24
C GLY A 74 -13.09 6.07 -11.48
N LYS A 75 -13.86 6.08 -12.56
CA LYS A 75 -13.44 5.60 -13.88
C LYS A 75 -12.93 6.77 -14.70
N PHE A 76 -11.63 7.04 -14.63
CA PHE A 76 -10.99 8.10 -15.39
C PHE A 76 -11.32 7.98 -16.88
N THR A 77 -11.58 9.12 -17.49
CA THR A 77 -11.96 9.27 -18.88
C THR A 77 -10.94 10.10 -19.63
N ALA A 78 -11.06 10.18 -20.95
CA ALA A 78 -10.25 11.10 -21.74
C ALA A 78 -10.45 12.57 -21.34
N ALA A 79 -11.61 12.91 -20.76
CA ALA A 79 -11.85 14.26 -20.23
C ALA A 79 -11.15 14.53 -18.88
N ASP A 80 -10.61 13.49 -18.25
CA ASP A 80 -9.77 13.56 -17.06
C ASP A 80 -8.27 13.49 -17.40
N GLY A 81 -7.90 13.36 -18.68
CA GLY A 81 -6.53 13.15 -19.13
C GLY A 81 -6.11 11.68 -19.30
N ALA A 82 -7.05 10.73 -19.17
CA ALA A 82 -6.68 9.32 -19.20
C ALA A 82 -6.21 8.87 -20.60
N GLY A 83 -4.94 8.49 -20.73
CA GLY A 83 -4.48 7.77 -21.91
C GLY A 83 -3.00 7.86 -22.26
N ARG A 84 -2.29 8.87 -21.76
CA ARG A 84 -0.86 9.10 -22.02
C ARG A 84 -0.43 8.96 -23.49
N PRO A 85 -1.04 9.68 -24.45
CA PRO A 85 -0.85 9.44 -25.88
C PRO A 85 0.61 9.63 -26.36
N GLU A 86 1.36 10.58 -25.79
CA GLU A 86 2.76 10.83 -26.12
C GLU A 86 3.76 10.40 -25.02
N ALA A 87 3.32 9.86 -23.89
CA ALA A 87 4.22 9.40 -22.81
C ALA A 87 4.11 7.90 -22.54
N THR A 88 5.22 7.27 -22.14
CA THR A 88 5.24 5.85 -21.80
C THR A 88 4.66 5.62 -20.39
N GLN A 89 4.32 4.37 -20.08
CA GLN A 89 3.97 3.89 -18.74
C GLN A 89 5.17 3.82 -17.78
N ALA A 90 6.35 4.34 -18.16
CA ALA A 90 7.54 4.28 -17.34
C ALA A 90 7.39 5.12 -16.06
N ILE A 91 8.09 4.68 -15.00
CA ILE A 91 8.11 5.38 -13.72
C ILE A 91 8.72 6.78 -13.88
N VAL A 92 9.75 6.90 -14.71
CA VAL A 92 10.42 8.17 -15.02
C VAL A 92 9.73 8.79 -16.25
N PRO A 93 9.39 10.08 -16.22
CA PRO A 93 8.79 10.77 -17.36
C PRO A 93 9.58 10.55 -18.64
N THR A 94 8.99 9.81 -19.57
CA THR A 94 9.61 9.44 -20.83
C THR A 94 8.60 9.58 -21.96
N LYS A 95 8.94 10.37 -22.99
CA LYS A 95 8.12 10.49 -24.19
C LYS A 95 8.21 9.21 -25.03
N ARG A 96 7.10 8.81 -25.64
CA ARG A 96 7.06 7.74 -26.62
C ARG A 96 7.77 8.16 -27.89
N ARG A 97 8.30 7.17 -28.64
CA ARG A 97 8.88 7.43 -29.96
C ARG A 97 7.80 7.59 -31.03
N ARG A 98 6.64 6.97 -30.82
CA ARG A 98 5.49 6.99 -31.73
C ARG A 98 4.21 7.03 -30.91
N PRO A 99 3.18 7.79 -31.33
CA PRO A 99 1.88 7.74 -30.68
C PRO A 99 1.30 6.32 -30.69
N SER A 100 0.66 5.92 -29.61
CA SER A 100 -0.03 4.63 -29.57
C SER A 100 -1.25 4.65 -30.49
N ALA A 101 -1.44 3.60 -31.28
CA ALA A 101 -2.67 3.42 -32.05
C ALA A 101 -3.87 3.01 -31.16
N TYR A 102 -3.60 2.52 -29.94
CA TYR A 102 -4.60 2.05 -28.98
C TYR A 102 -4.33 2.62 -27.60
N VAL A 103 -5.23 3.47 -27.12
CA VAL A 103 -5.10 4.14 -25.82
C VAL A 103 -5.54 3.22 -24.69
N PHE A 104 -6.51 2.33 -24.91
CA PHE A 104 -6.99 1.36 -23.91
C PHE A 104 -6.66 -0.08 -24.29
N GLN A 105 -5.49 -0.56 -23.84
CA GLN A 105 -4.95 -1.86 -24.22
C GLN A 105 -3.82 -2.26 -23.25
N ARG A 106 -3.89 -3.47 -22.66
CA ARG A 106 -2.99 -3.93 -21.58
C ARG A 106 -1.48 -3.86 -21.82
N MET A 107 -1.06 -3.79 -23.07
CA MET A 107 0.36 -3.73 -23.42
C MET A 107 0.75 -2.24 -23.49
N ALA A 108 0.32 -1.56 -24.54
CA ALA A 108 0.81 -0.23 -24.90
C ALA A 108 0.03 0.92 -24.24
N GLY A 109 -1.27 0.71 -23.97
CA GLY A 109 -2.20 1.69 -23.43
C GLY A 109 -2.52 1.46 -21.95
N LEU A 110 -3.54 2.11 -21.41
CA LEU A 110 -4.04 1.82 -20.06
C LEU A 110 -4.53 0.36 -19.96
N ASP A 111 -4.32 -0.27 -18.81
CA ASP A 111 -4.80 -1.63 -18.51
C ASP A 111 -6.06 -1.62 -17.64
N ALA A 112 -6.32 -0.51 -16.96
CA ALA A 112 -7.54 -0.18 -16.23
C ALA A 112 -7.75 1.34 -16.24
N ASN A 113 -8.99 1.80 -16.07
CA ASN A 113 -9.28 3.23 -15.92
C ASN A 113 -9.76 3.58 -14.50
N SER A 114 -9.62 2.66 -13.54
CA SER A 114 -9.95 2.86 -12.13
C SER A 114 -9.13 1.88 -11.30
N CYS A 115 -8.63 2.30 -10.13
CA CYS A 115 -7.95 1.43 -9.19
C CYS A 115 -8.86 0.26 -8.76
N ALA A 116 -10.15 0.54 -8.54
CA ALA A 116 -11.16 -0.46 -8.21
C ALA A 116 -11.46 -1.46 -9.33
N SER A 117 -10.95 -1.28 -10.56
CA SER A 117 -11.08 -2.31 -11.61
C SER A 117 -10.26 -3.56 -11.30
N CYS A 118 -9.15 -3.41 -10.57
CA CYS A 118 -8.30 -4.52 -10.17
C CYS A 118 -8.37 -4.81 -8.67
N HIS A 119 -8.55 -3.78 -7.83
CA HIS A 119 -8.61 -3.91 -6.37
C HIS A 119 -10.06 -3.97 -5.87
N ASN A 120 -10.75 -5.10 -6.06
CA ASN A 120 -12.19 -5.20 -5.79
C ASN A 120 -12.69 -6.50 -5.16
N VAL A 121 -11.82 -7.49 -4.93
CA VAL A 121 -12.22 -8.77 -4.33
C VAL A 121 -11.66 -8.90 -2.92
N PRO A 122 -12.50 -9.11 -1.89
CA PRO A 122 -13.96 -9.23 -1.95
C PRO A 122 -14.70 -7.87 -1.93
N VAL A 123 -13.98 -6.78 -1.63
CA VAL A 123 -14.52 -5.41 -1.51
C VAL A 123 -13.56 -4.42 -2.19
N SER A 124 -13.97 -3.17 -2.35
CA SER A 124 -13.13 -2.08 -2.85
C SER A 124 -11.81 -1.99 -2.04
N GLY A 125 -10.68 -1.88 -2.75
CA GLY A 125 -9.33 -1.95 -2.18
C GLY A 125 -8.82 -3.38 -1.94
N GLY A 126 -9.61 -4.41 -2.25
CA GLY A 126 -9.26 -5.82 -2.14
C GLY A 126 -8.19 -6.28 -3.13
N ALA A 127 -7.98 -7.59 -3.22
CA ALA A 127 -7.17 -8.23 -4.26
C ALA A 127 -7.91 -8.25 -5.61
N GLY A 128 -7.24 -8.74 -6.64
CA GLY A 128 -7.82 -8.96 -7.97
C GLY A 128 -7.72 -10.43 -8.41
N ASP A 129 -8.65 -10.83 -9.27
CA ASP A 129 -8.60 -12.14 -9.95
C ASP A 129 -7.41 -12.21 -10.93
N PHE A 130 -7.03 -13.41 -11.39
CA PHE A 130 -6.01 -13.61 -12.41
C PHE A 130 -6.29 -12.79 -13.67
N THR A 131 -7.57 -12.63 -14.01
CA THR A 131 -7.99 -11.79 -15.13
C THR A 131 -7.60 -10.33 -14.95
N ALA A 132 -7.38 -9.82 -13.73
CA ALA A 132 -6.94 -8.45 -13.45
C ALA A 132 -5.41 -8.26 -13.47
N ASN A 133 -4.64 -9.31 -13.74
CA ASN A 133 -3.18 -9.24 -13.77
C ASN A 133 -2.66 -8.13 -14.68
N VAL A 134 -1.60 -7.48 -14.18
CA VAL A 134 -0.88 -6.41 -14.89
C VAL A 134 0.50 -6.89 -15.31
N PHE A 135 1.06 -6.25 -16.34
CA PHE A 135 2.38 -6.55 -16.85
C PHE A 135 3.32 -5.39 -16.54
N VAL A 136 4.36 -5.66 -15.78
CA VAL A 136 5.32 -4.65 -15.32
C VAL A 136 6.69 -4.89 -15.93
N SER A 137 7.36 -3.81 -16.31
CA SER A 137 8.72 -3.86 -16.83
C SER A 137 9.50 -2.67 -16.33
N GLU A 138 9.94 -2.78 -15.08
CA GLU A 138 10.74 -1.73 -14.47
C GLU A 138 12.20 -1.87 -14.92
N GLY A 139 12.69 -0.93 -15.74
CA GLY A 139 14.10 -0.86 -16.14
C GLY A 139 14.36 -0.51 -17.60
N PHE A 140 13.33 -0.51 -18.46
CA PHE A 140 13.48 -0.10 -19.85
C PHE A 140 12.95 1.32 -20.06
N GLU A 141 13.87 2.29 -20.08
CA GLU A 141 13.62 3.69 -20.48
C GLU A 141 13.12 3.83 -21.94
N SER A 142 12.95 2.74 -22.69
CA SER A 142 12.56 2.77 -24.11
C SER A 142 11.41 1.82 -24.46
N ALA A 143 10.71 1.26 -23.47
CA ALA A 143 9.68 0.28 -23.77
C ALA A 143 8.34 0.94 -24.08
N ASP A 144 8.13 1.25 -25.37
CA ASP A 144 6.80 1.12 -25.96
C ASP A 144 6.40 -0.36 -25.78
N PHE A 145 5.59 -0.60 -24.76
CA PHE A 145 5.38 -1.92 -24.19
C PHE A 145 4.34 -2.69 -24.98
N ASP A 146 4.67 -3.16 -26.18
CA ASP A 146 3.67 -3.77 -27.06
C ASP A 146 3.55 -5.30 -26.89
N THR A 147 3.98 -5.86 -25.75
CA THR A 147 4.06 -7.31 -25.56
C THR A 147 3.82 -7.77 -24.12
N ILE A 148 3.20 -8.94 -23.98
CA ILE A 148 3.09 -9.70 -22.72
C ILE A 148 4.15 -10.81 -22.61
N ASP A 149 5.13 -10.81 -23.52
CA ASP A 149 6.20 -11.80 -23.52
C ASP A 149 7.05 -11.66 -22.24
N PRO A 150 7.28 -12.76 -21.50
CA PRO A 150 8.02 -12.76 -20.25
C PRO A 150 9.48 -12.31 -20.39
N GLN A 151 10.03 -12.28 -21.61
CA GLN A 151 11.37 -11.70 -21.87
C GLN A 151 11.41 -10.19 -21.66
N PHE A 152 10.26 -9.52 -21.74
CA PHE A 152 10.17 -8.07 -21.65
C PHE A 152 9.36 -7.61 -20.44
N SER A 153 8.41 -8.41 -19.93
CA SER A 153 7.61 -8.08 -18.73
C SER A 153 7.59 -9.18 -17.69
N ASN A 154 7.27 -8.79 -16.47
CA ASN A 154 6.82 -9.68 -15.43
C ASN A 154 5.31 -9.51 -15.22
N GLU A 155 4.58 -10.62 -15.19
CA GLU A 155 3.16 -10.64 -14.83
C GLU A 155 2.99 -10.52 -13.31
N ARG A 156 1.96 -9.79 -12.87
CA ARG A 156 1.68 -9.49 -11.46
C ARG A 156 0.20 -9.63 -11.15
N GLY A 157 -0.08 -10.42 -10.13
CA GLY A 157 -1.37 -10.41 -9.43
C GLY A 157 -1.59 -9.13 -8.63
N THR A 158 -2.86 -8.74 -8.49
CA THR A 158 -3.24 -7.56 -7.72
C THR A 158 -3.34 -7.89 -6.23
N ASN A 159 -2.52 -7.22 -5.41
CA ASN A 159 -2.52 -7.41 -3.97
C ASN A 159 -3.66 -6.62 -3.29
N ALA A 160 -4.16 -7.14 -2.17
CA ALA A 160 -5.08 -6.41 -1.29
C ALA A 160 -4.39 -5.21 -0.61
N LEU A 161 -5.11 -4.10 -0.44
CA LEU A 161 -4.63 -2.86 0.17
C LEU A 161 -5.06 -2.69 1.64
N GLN A 162 -5.88 -3.61 2.15
CA GLN A 162 -6.38 -3.59 3.52
C GLN A 162 -5.23 -3.54 4.54
N GLY A 163 -5.29 -2.55 5.45
CA GLY A 163 -4.27 -2.33 6.46
C GLY A 163 -2.94 -1.73 5.96
N SER A 164 -2.86 -1.30 4.70
CA SER A 164 -1.63 -0.74 4.10
C SER A 164 -1.04 0.44 4.88
N GLY A 165 -1.87 1.26 5.54
CA GLY A 165 -1.40 2.33 6.42
C GLY A 165 -0.59 1.82 7.62
N LEU A 166 -1.00 0.72 8.25
CA LEU A 166 -0.25 0.08 9.32
C LEU A 166 1.07 -0.53 8.82
N ILE A 167 1.03 -1.17 7.65
CA ILE A 167 2.20 -1.76 6.98
C ILE A 167 3.25 -0.68 6.71
N GLU A 168 2.84 0.46 6.16
CA GLU A 168 3.77 1.55 5.88
C GLU A 168 4.36 2.15 7.17
N MET A 169 3.55 2.36 8.20
CA MET A 169 4.05 2.87 9.49
C MET A 169 5.09 1.91 10.12
N LEU A 170 4.85 0.59 10.06
CA LEU A 170 5.84 -0.40 10.49
C LEU A 170 7.15 -0.27 9.69
N ALA A 171 7.05 -0.21 8.36
CA ALA A 171 8.22 -0.05 7.49
C ALA A 171 8.99 1.24 7.80
N ARG A 172 8.28 2.34 8.09
CA ARG A 172 8.88 3.63 8.47
C ARG A 172 9.63 3.52 9.81
N GLU A 173 9.04 2.91 10.83
CA GLU A 173 9.71 2.70 12.13
C GLU A 173 10.93 1.80 12.01
N MET A 174 10.82 0.69 11.29
CA MET A 174 11.93 -0.23 11.05
C MET A 174 13.06 0.47 10.26
N THR A 175 12.73 1.27 9.25
CA THR A 175 13.70 2.10 8.51
C THR A 175 14.44 3.06 9.42
N ARG A 176 13.72 3.75 10.31
CA ARG A 176 14.30 4.67 11.30
C ARG A 176 15.29 3.93 12.20
N ASP A 177 14.91 2.77 12.72
CA ASP A 177 15.73 1.96 13.64
C ASP A 177 17.00 1.44 12.98
N LEU A 178 16.91 0.92 11.76
CA LEU A 178 18.07 0.42 11.00
C LEU A 178 19.05 1.55 10.65
N ARG A 179 18.52 2.70 10.22
CA ARG A 179 19.34 3.89 9.96
C ARG A 179 19.98 4.43 11.24
N ALA A 180 19.32 4.30 12.39
CA ALA A 180 19.90 4.65 13.69
C ALA A 180 21.09 3.74 14.05
N GLN A 181 20.95 2.43 13.90
CA GLN A 181 22.04 1.47 14.11
C GLN A 181 23.24 1.75 13.21
N ARG A 182 23.01 2.08 11.93
CA ARG A 182 24.09 2.53 11.02
C ARG A 182 24.81 3.79 11.53
N ARG A 183 24.05 4.81 11.96
CA ARG A 183 24.65 6.05 12.49
C ARG A 183 25.48 5.78 13.75
N GLU A 184 24.99 4.94 14.64
CA GLU A 184 25.70 4.56 15.86
C GLU A 184 26.99 3.77 15.55
N ALA A 185 26.94 2.82 14.62
CA ALA A 185 28.12 2.07 14.18
C ALA A 185 29.19 3.00 13.59
N LEU A 186 28.79 3.96 12.73
CA LEU A 186 29.69 4.98 12.19
C LEU A 186 30.30 5.87 13.27
N ALA A 187 29.51 6.29 14.26
CA ALA A 187 30.01 7.10 15.37
C ALA A 187 31.03 6.32 16.22
N LYS A 188 30.75 5.05 16.53
CA LYS A 188 31.68 4.16 17.26
C LYS A 188 32.96 3.89 16.48
N ALA A 189 32.87 3.67 15.17
CA ALA A 189 34.04 3.45 14.32
C ALA A 189 34.94 4.69 14.26
N ARG A 190 34.34 5.89 14.11
CA ARG A 190 35.08 7.16 14.15
C ARG A 190 35.76 7.41 15.49
N HIS A 191 35.09 7.08 16.60
CA HIS A 191 35.63 7.31 17.93
C HIS A 191 36.76 6.34 18.30
N SER A 192 36.61 5.06 17.95
CA SER A 192 37.60 4.01 18.28
C SER A 192 38.77 3.95 17.30
N GLY A 193 38.59 4.39 16.05
CA GLY A 193 39.54 4.14 14.97
C GLY A 193 39.47 2.70 14.40
N GLU A 194 38.58 1.86 14.94
CA GLU A 194 38.43 0.45 14.55
C GLU A 194 37.23 0.25 13.61
N THR A 195 37.19 -0.90 12.93
CA THR A 195 36.02 -1.32 12.15
C THR A 195 34.96 -1.89 13.09
N ILE A 196 33.75 -1.32 13.07
CA ILE A 196 32.63 -1.76 13.90
C ILE A 196 31.66 -2.55 13.05
N THR A 197 31.46 -3.82 13.38
CA THR A 197 30.44 -4.67 12.74
C THR A 197 29.23 -4.78 13.66
N VAL A 198 28.04 -4.51 13.13
CA VAL A 198 26.76 -4.65 13.83
C VAL A 198 25.85 -5.62 13.09
N THR A 199 25.05 -6.39 13.83
CA THR A 199 23.92 -7.13 13.25
C THR A 199 22.73 -6.19 13.25
N LEU A 200 22.14 -5.97 12.08
CA LEU A 200 21.02 -5.08 11.89
C LEU A 200 19.72 -5.81 12.23
N THR A 201 19.02 -5.34 13.26
CA THR A 201 17.77 -5.94 13.70
C THR A 201 16.74 -4.89 14.09
N THR A 202 15.46 -5.14 13.82
CA THR A 202 14.37 -4.28 14.31
C THR A 202 13.10 -5.12 14.40
N LYS A 203 12.29 -4.88 15.45
CA LYS A 203 11.03 -5.60 15.71
C LYS A 203 11.14 -7.13 15.62
N GLY A 204 12.29 -7.69 16.01
CA GLY A 204 12.55 -9.14 15.96
C GLY A 204 13.02 -9.68 14.61
N VAL A 205 13.11 -8.84 13.58
CA VAL A 205 13.56 -9.21 12.22
C VAL A 205 15.04 -8.86 12.03
N SER A 206 15.81 -9.76 11.43
CA SER A 206 17.22 -9.56 11.10
C SER A 206 17.42 -9.23 9.62
N PHE A 207 18.19 -8.18 9.35
CA PHE A 207 18.56 -7.69 8.00
C PHE A 207 20.05 -7.89 7.70
N GLY A 208 20.67 -8.86 8.38
CA GLY A 208 22.08 -9.20 8.17
C GLY A 208 23.04 -8.32 8.97
N LYS A 209 24.22 -8.07 8.42
CA LYS A 209 25.33 -7.36 9.09
C LYS A 209 25.81 -6.17 8.28
N LEU A 210 26.26 -5.14 9.00
CA LEU A 210 26.87 -3.94 8.44
C LEU A 210 28.20 -3.68 9.15
N SER A 211 29.26 -3.41 8.39
CA SER A 211 30.54 -2.99 8.97
C SER A 211 30.85 -1.53 8.62
N ALA A 212 31.10 -0.71 9.64
CA ALA A 212 31.44 0.69 9.51
C ALA A 212 32.93 0.92 9.83
N LYS A 213 33.62 1.68 8.98
CA LYS A 213 35.03 2.05 9.16
C LYS A 213 35.17 3.49 9.66
N ALA A 214 36.31 3.80 10.29
CA ALA A 214 36.59 5.12 10.86
C ALA A 214 36.60 6.26 9.81
N ASP A 215 36.91 5.96 8.54
CA ASP A 215 36.88 6.90 7.42
C ASP A 215 35.46 7.20 6.90
N GLY A 216 34.43 6.52 7.43
CA GLY A 216 33.03 6.66 6.99
C GLY A 216 32.60 5.65 5.93
N THR A 217 33.50 4.78 5.45
CA THR A 217 33.16 3.71 4.52
C THR A 217 32.28 2.66 5.19
N LEU A 218 31.30 2.15 4.46
CA LEU A 218 30.43 1.06 4.88
C LEU A 218 30.67 -0.18 4.01
N ASP A 219 30.81 -1.33 4.65
CA ASP A 219 30.68 -2.63 4.01
C ASP A 219 29.27 -3.15 4.26
N VAL A 220 28.50 -3.18 3.17
CA VAL A 220 27.09 -3.59 3.11
C VAL A 220 26.92 -4.99 2.50
N SER A 221 28.01 -5.71 2.22
CA SER A 221 27.94 -7.04 1.59
C SER A 221 27.25 -8.09 2.46
N GLY A 222 27.17 -7.84 3.77
CA GLY A 222 26.45 -8.68 4.73
C GLY A 222 24.97 -8.33 4.91
N LEU A 223 24.44 -7.34 4.20
CA LEU A 223 23.00 -7.03 4.24
C LEU A 223 22.18 -8.16 3.62
N ASP A 224 21.00 -8.37 4.18
CA ASP A 224 20.12 -9.46 3.80
C ASP A 224 18.67 -8.99 3.70
N GLY A 225 18.02 -9.26 2.57
CA GLY A 225 16.62 -8.90 2.32
C GLY A 225 16.29 -7.40 2.27
N ILE A 226 17.28 -6.51 2.18
CA ILE A 226 17.11 -5.04 2.16
C ILE A 226 18.16 -4.35 1.26
N ASP A 227 17.82 -3.18 0.73
CA ASP A 227 18.73 -2.35 -0.04
C ASP A 227 19.76 -1.61 0.85
N ALA A 228 20.89 -1.22 0.26
CA ALA A 228 22.00 -0.56 0.98
C ALA A 228 21.65 0.78 1.64
N ASP A 229 20.54 1.40 1.23
CA ASP A 229 20.04 2.64 1.84
C ASP A 229 19.32 2.42 3.19
N LEU A 230 19.06 1.15 3.52
CA LEU A 230 18.34 0.68 4.71
C LEU A 230 16.90 1.21 4.80
N THR A 231 16.27 1.42 3.66
CA THR A 231 14.84 1.77 3.57
C THR A 231 14.04 0.50 3.34
N LEU A 232 13.07 0.22 4.22
CA LEU A 232 12.09 -0.82 3.98
C LEU A 232 11.09 -0.35 2.94
N ARG A 233 10.76 -1.26 2.03
CA ARG A 233 9.90 -0.99 0.88
C ARG A 233 8.80 -2.04 0.88
N PRO A 234 7.68 -1.79 1.59
CA PRO A 234 6.68 -2.82 1.82
C PRO A 234 5.73 -3.01 0.64
N PHE A 235 5.83 -2.20 -0.41
CA PHE A 235 4.86 -2.21 -1.51
C PHE A 235 5.42 -2.77 -2.81
N GLY A 236 4.53 -3.48 -3.53
CA GLY A 236 4.84 -4.35 -4.65
C GLY A 236 5.39 -5.70 -4.20
N GLN A 237 5.21 -6.74 -5.00
CA GLN A 237 5.62 -8.11 -4.64
C GLN A 237 7.14 -8.29 -4.50
N LYS A 238 7.93 -7.42 -5.14
CA LYS A 238 9.38 -7.35 -4.98
C LYS A 238 9.81 -6.42 -3.84
N GLY A 239 8.88 -5.72 -3.20
CA GLY A 239 9.12 -4.72 -2.18
C GLY A 239 10.03 -3.61 -2.70
N VAL A 240 9.58 -2.82 -3.67
CA VAL A 240 10.41 -1.80 -4.36
C VAL A 240 9.87 -0.37 -4.22
N PHE A 241 8.72 -0.20 -3.58
CA PHE A 241 8.11 1.09 -3.26
C PHE A 241 8.09 1.30 -1.74
N ALA A 242 8.52 2.49 -1.31
CA ALA A 242 8.68 2.84 0.10
C ALA A 242 7.41 3.39 0.75
N SER A 243 6.45 3.87 -0.06
CA SER A 243 5.23 4.52 0.42
C SER A 243 4.04 4.30 -0.52
N LEU A 244 2.83 4.42 0.04
CA LEU A 244 1.58 4.47 -0.70
C LEU A 244 1.57 5.61 -1.71
N ARG A 245 2.12 6.78 -1.36
CA ARG A 245 2.26 7.92 -2.28
C ARG A 245 3.10 7.55 -3.50
N GLN A 246 4.28 6.97 -3.28
CA GLN A 246 5.17 6.57 -4.38
C GLN A 246 4.51 5.56 -5.32
N PHE A 247 3.81 4.57 -4.75
CA PHE A 247 3.07 3.56 -5.51
C PHE A 247 1.89 4.19 -6.26
N THR A 248 1.10 5.04 -5.61
CA THR A 248 -0.08 5.71 -6.18
C THR A 248 0.30 6.53 -7.42
N VAL A 249 1.34 7.36 -7.33
CA VAL A 249 1.83 8.13 -8.48
C VAL A 249 2.28 7.23 -9.62
N ASN A 250 2.89 6.08 -9.29
CA ASN A 250 3.28 5.12 -10.31
C ASN A 250 2.06 4.50 -10.99
N ALA A 251 1.07 4.09 -10.20
CA ALA A 251 -0.13 3.43 -10.68
C ALA A 251 -1.00 4.36 -11.53
N LEU A 252 -1.12 5.65 -11.17
CA LEU A 252 -1.81 6.66 -11.98
C LEU A 252 -1.26 6.69 -13.41
N ASN A 253 0.06 6.84 -13.58
CA ASN A 253 0.66 6.88 -14.92
C ASN A 253 0.62 5.51 -15.60
N HIS A 254 1.07 4.46 -14.90
CA HIS A 254 1.24 3.14 -15.51
C HIS A 254 -0.09 2.53 -15.94
N HIS A 255 -1.04 2.47 -15.01
CA HIS A 255 -2.26 1.70 -15.22
C HIS A 255 -3.33 2.53 -15.91
N HIS A 256 -3.51 3.78 -15.47
CA HIS A 256 -4.63 4.64 -15.89
C HIS A 256 -4.26 5.61 -17.00
N GLY A 257 -2.96 5.94 -17.12
CA GLY A 257 -2.51 6.96 -18.04
C GLY A 257 -2.88 8.35 -17.57
N ILE A 258 -2.85 8.54 -16.25
CA ILE A 258 -3.10 9.79 -15.56
C ILE A 258 -1.79 10.29 -14.93
N GLN A 259 -1.46 11.57 -15.08
CA GLN A 259 -0.20 12.17 -14.68
C GLN A 259 -0.31 12.97 -13.37
N ALA A 260 0.39 12.50 -12.34
CA ALA A 260 0.57 13.30 -11.14
C ALA A 260 1.64 14.39 -11.37
N SER A 261 1.26 15.66 -11.17
CA SER A 261 2.11 16.83 -11.39
C SER A 261 3.41 16.80 -10.57
N GLU A 262 3.41 16.15 -9.40
CA GLU A 262 4.60 15.98 -8.56
C GLU A 262 5.73 15.14 -9.19
N ARG A 263 5.43 14.41 -10.27
CA ARG A 263 6.42 13.65 -11.05
C ARG A 263 6.47 14.05 -12.52
N PHE A 264 5.32 14.36 -13.12
CA PHE A 264 5.20 14.61 -14.56
C PHE A 264 5.02 16.09 -14.92
N GLY A 265 4.79 16.96 -13.93
CA GLY A 265 4.60 18.39 -14.15
C GLY A 265 5.90 19.17 -14.41
N ALA A 266 5.73 20.47 -14.64
CA ALA A 266 6.76 21.34 -15.22
C ALA A 266 8.09 21.39 -14.45
N ARG A 267 8.06 21.16 -13.13
CA ARG A 267 9.27 21.08 -12.30
C ARG A 267 10.26 20.01 -12.77
N TRP A 268 9.76 18.90 -13.31
CA TRP A 268 10.57 17.75 -13.72
C TRP A 268 10.72 17.64 -15.23
N THR A 269 9.68 18.02 -15.97
CA THR A 269 9.58 17.78 -17.41
C THR A 269 9.68 19.06 -18.26
N GLY A 270 9.52 20.23 -17.64
CA GLY A 270 9.48 21.52 -18.33
C GLY A 270 8.12 21.88 -18.97
N THR A 271 7.09 21.06 -18.78
CA THR A 271 5.72 21.25 -19.29
C THR A 271 4.69 20.78 -18.25
N ASP A 272 3.50 21.36 -18.24
CA ASP A 272 2.34 20.97 -17.41
C ASP A 272 1.50 19.85 -18.06
N ASP A 273 1.63 19.68 -19.38
CA ASP A 273 1.07 18.57 -20.17
C ASP A 273 2.22 17.73 -20.76
N PHE A 274 2.66 16.69 -20.05
CA PHE A 274 3.81 15.88 -20.48
C PHE A 274 3.44 14.74 -21.42
N ASP A 275 2.20 14.28 -21.50
CA ASP A 275 1.75 13.30 -22.49
C ASP A 275 1.00 13.89 -23.68
N GLY A 276 0.84 15.20 -23.75
CA GLY A 276 0.37 15.90 -24.95
C GLY A 276 -1.08 15.58 -25.30
N ASP A 277 -1.95 15.46 -24.30
CA ASP A 277 -3.37 15.18 -24.50
C ASP A 277 -4.27 16.42 -24.37
N ASP A 278 -3.66 17.60 -24.26
CA ASP A 278 -4.28 18.91 -24.06
C ASP A 278 -4.96 19.10 -22.68
N ILE A 279 -4.70 18.22 -21.70
CA ILE A 279 -5.17 18.33 -20.31
C ILE A 279 -3.96 18.53 -19.36
N PRO A 280 -3.61 19.78 -19.01
CA PRO A 280 -2.48 20.04 -18.12
C PRO A 280 -2.83 19.74 -16.65
N ASP A 281 -1.81 19.42 -15.84
CA ASP A 281 -1.89 19.31 -14.38
C ASP A 281 -3.05 18.42 -13.86
N GLU A 282 -3.28 17.28 -14.49
CA GLU A 282 -4.41 16.37 -14.22
C GLU A 282 -4.61 16.06 -12.73
N VAL A 283 -3.56 15.61 -12.05
CA VAL A 283 -3.62 15.20 -10.63
C VAL A 283 -2.59 15.96 -9.81
N GLY A 284 -3.06 16.74 -8.84
CA GLY A 284 -2.26 17.51 -7.91
C GLY A 284 -1.91 16.76 -6.62
N ALA A 285 -1.18 17.46 -5.75
CA ALA A 285 -0.78 16.95 -4.44
C ALA A 285 -1.98 16.56 -3.55
N GLY A 286 -3.08 17.31 -3.62
CA GLY A 286 -4.28 17.07 -2.83
C GLY A 286 -5.02 15.79 -3.25
N GLU A 287 -5.16 15.53 -4.55
CA GLU A 287 -5.75 14.30 -5.08
C GLU A 287 -4.93 13.07 -4.70
N VAL A 288 -3.59 13.14 -4.85
CA VAL A 288 -2.72 12.04 -4.42
C VAL A 288 -2.83 11.84 -2.90
N SER A 289 -2.91 12.91 -2.11
CA SER A 289 -3.10 12.82 -0.65
C SER A 289 -4.44 12.17 -0.30
N ALA A 290 -5.50 12.48 -1.05
CA ALA A 290 -6.81 11.88 -0.87
C ALA A 290 -6.77 10.37 -1.15
N LEU A 291 -6.20 9.97 -2.28
CA LEU A 291 -5.98 8.56 -2.63
C LEU A 291 -5.17 7.83 -1.55
N VAL A 292 -4.08 8.42 -1.08
CA VAL A 292 -3.22 7.84 -0.03
C VAL A 292 -4.00 7.72 1.28
N ALA A 293 -4.76 8.73 1.68
CA ALA A 293 -5.55 8.72 2.91
C ALA A 293 -6.60 7.60 2.89
N TRP A 294 -7.31 7.43 1.77
CA TRP A 294 -8.27 6.34 1.62
C TRP A 294 -7.58 4.97 1.70
N GLN A 295 -6.54 4.73 0.90
CA GLN A 295 -5.78 3.48 0.91
C GLN A 295 -5.24 3.14 2.31
N ALA A 296 -4.65 4.12 2.99
CA ALA A 296 -4.07 3.95 4.32
C ALA A 296 -5.14 3.63 5.38
N SER A 297 -6.34 4.18 5.23
CA SER A 297 -7.46 4.02 6.17
C SER A 297 -8.25 2.73 6.02
N LEU A 298 -7.99 1.94 4.97
CA LEU A 298 -8.66 0.66 4.75
C LEU A 298 -8.43 -0.27 5.96
N PRO A 299 -9.50 -0.83 6.56
CA PRO A 299 -9.38 -1.68 7.73
C PRO A 299 -8.41 -2.83 7.53
N ALA A 300 -7.61 -3.13 8.54
CA ALA A 300 -6.79 -4.34 8.53
C ALA A 300 -7.67 -5.60 8.42
N PRO A 301 -7.22 -6.63 7.68
CA PRO A 301 -7.83 -7.96 7.71
C PRO A 301 -7.92 -8.53 9.13
N THR A 302 -8.87 -9.41 9.36
CA THR A 302 -9.18 -9.98 10.68
C THR A 302 -9.29 -11.51 10.60
N ARG A 303 -9.62 -12.14 11.72
CA ARG A 303 -9.98 -13.56 11.74
C ARG A 303 -11.49 -13.71 11.71
N LYS A 304 -11.98 -14.68 10.96
CA LYS A 304 -13.39 -15.10 10.98
C LYS A 304 -13.84 -15.37 12.41
N SER A 305 -14.89 -14.69 12.83
CA SER A 305 -15.40 -14.77 14.21
C SER A 305 -16.58 -15.75 14.37
N ASP A 306 -17.25 -16.11 13.28
CA ASP A 306 -18.48 -16.92 13.24
C ASP A 306 -18.27 -18.32 12.65
N LEU A 307 -17.09 -18.92 12.89
CA LEU A 307 -16.79 -20.28 12.43
C LEU A 307 -17.41 -21.35 13.33
N PRO A 308 -17.86 -22.50 12.79
CA PRO A 308 -18.23 -23.66 13.61
C PRO A 308 -17.08 -24.17 14.48
N ASP A 309 -17.37 -24.78 15.64
CA ASP A 309 -16.35 -25.27 16.59
C ASP A 309 -15.27 -26.15 15.96
N VAL A 310 -15.64 -26.98 14.98
CA VAL A 310 -14.70 -27.83 14.25
C VAL A 310 -13.68 -27.01 13.45
N TRP A 311 -14.11 -25.89 12.85
CA TRP A 311 -13.24 -24.97 12.12
C TRP A 311 -12.34 -24.18 13.07
N GLN A 312 -12.88 -23.71 14.20
CA GLN A 312 -12.09 -23.01 15.21
C GLN A 312 -10.98 -23.92 15.77
N SER A 313 -11.32 -25.17 16.08
CA SER A 313 -10.38 -26.17 16.59
C SER A 313 -9.29 -26.49 15.56
N ALA A 314 -9.68 -26.69 14.28
CA ALA A 314 -8.75 -26.94 13.19
C ALA A 314 -7.82 -25.74 12.94
N ALA A 315 -8.35 -24.51 12.95
CA ALA A 315 -7.57 -23.30 12.75
C ALA A 315 -6.56 -23.07 13.90
N ALA A 316 -6.96 -23.30 15.16
CA ALA A 316 -6.05 -23.19 16.30
C ALA A 316 -4.90 -24.24 16.26
N ALA A 317 -5.24 -25.49 15.91
CA ALA A 317 -4.23 -26.53 15.69
C ALA A 317 -3.32 -26.21 14.50
N GLY A 318 -3.90 -25.68 13.42
CA GLY A 318 -3.19 -25.28 12.21
C GLY A 318 -2.20 -24.15 12.44
N GLU A 319 -2.57 -23.14 13.24
CA GLU A 319 -1.66 -22.05 13.61
C GLU A 319 -0.47 -22.55 14.44
N THR A 320 -0.72 -23.49 15.36
CA THR A 320 0.35 -24.11 16.16
C THR A 320 1.30 -24.88 15.24
N LEU A 321 0.77 -25.73 14.35
CA LEU A 321 1.57 -26.45 13.36
C LEU A 321 2.33 -25.50 12.43
N PHE A 322 1.70 -24.43 11.97
CA PHE A 322 2.33 -23.42 11.12
C PHE A 322 3.59 -22.83 11.76
N ALA A 323 3.53 -22.53 13.07
CA ALA A 323 4.69 -22.08 13.82
C ALA A 323 5.74 -23.18 13.99
N ASP A 324 5.33 -24.39 14.38
CA ASP A 324 6.22 -25.53 14.65
C ASP A 324 7.00 -25.99 13.41
N LEU A 325 6.41 -25.86 12.23
CA LEU A 325 7.05 -26.18 10.95
C LEU A 325 8.06 -25.11 10.49
N GLY A 326 8.10 -23.95 11.16
CA GLY A 326 8.99 -22.84 10.82
C GLY A 326 8.43 -21.86 9.78
N CYS A 327 7.15 -21.94 9.39
CA CYS A 327 6.55 -20.97 8.47
C CYS A 327 6.56 -19.55 9.07
N ALA A 328 6.41 -19.45 10.40
CA ALA A 328 6.43 -18.20 11.15
C ALA A 328 7.83 -17.52 11.21
N ALA A 329 8.88 -18.12 10.66
CA ALA A 329 10.20 -17.50 10.57
C ALA A 329 10.23 -16.29 9.62
N CYS A 330 9.42 -16.32 8.55
CA CYS A 330 9.20 -15.18 7.64
C CYS A 330 7.80 -14.59 7.85
N HIS A 331 6.78 -15.44 7.99
CA HIS A 331 5.39 -15.02 8.24
C HIS A 331 5.13 -14.76 9.72
N ILE A 332 5.85 -13.78 10.28
CA ILE A 332 5.79 -13.43 11.70
C ILE A 332 4.38 -12.98 12.07
N PRO A 333 3.71 -13.60 13.08
CA PRO A 333 2.30 -13.37 13.34
C PRO A 333 1.92 -11.91 13.57
N ALA A 334 2.75 -11.16 14.31
CA ALA A 334 2.53 -9.74 14.53
C ALA A 334 3.84 -8.99 14.77
N LEU A 335 3.87 -7.72 14.34
CA LEU A 335 4.94 -6.78 14.66
C LEU A 335 4.39 -5.62 15.52
N PRO A 336 5.13 -5.17 16.55
CA PRO A 336 4.70 -4.06 17.40
C PRO A 336 4.87 -2.72 16.68
N LEU A 337 3.84 -1.87 16.71
CA LEU A 337 3.82 -0.52 16.16
C LEU A 337 3.76 0.51 17.30
N GLU A 338 4.65 1.51 17.26
CA GLU A 338 4.80 2.50 18.33
C GLU A 338 3.92 3.73 18.11
N SER A 339 3.86 4.24 16.89
CA SER A 339 3.08 5.42 16.50
C SER A 339 1.85 5.02 15.69
N LEU A 340 0.69 5.60 16.04
CA LEU A 340 -0.54 5.51 15.26
C LEU A 340 -0.79 6.76 14.41
N THR A 341 0.20 7.65 14.26
CA THR A 341 0.08 8.81 13.39
C THR A 341 0.66 8.49 12.02
N PHE A 342 -0.21 8.38 11.00
CA PHE A 342 0.19 8.23 9.61
C PHE A 342 0.38 9.61 8.99
N GLN A 343 1.56 9.86 8.44
CA GLN A 343 1.92 11.15 7.84
C GLN A 343 1.95 11.05 6.30
N ASP A 344 1.38 12.02 5.60
CA ASP A 344 1.52 12.22 4.15
C ASP A 344 1.85 13.70 3.84
N PRO A 345 2.92 14.00 3.07
CA PRO A 345 3.93 13.07 2.57
C PRO A 345 4.71 12.41 3.73
N GLY A 346 5.14 11.17 3.51
CA GLY A 346 5.88 10.38 4.48
C GLY A 346 7.35 10.81 4.62
N PRO A 347 7.99 10.50 5.76
CA PRO A 347 9.36 10.95 6.08
C PRO A 347 10.45 10.44 5.14
N TYR A 348 10.14 9.45 4.30
CA TYR A 348 11.06 8.83 3.34
C TYR A 348 10.64 9.00 1.88
N ASP A 349 9.60 9.80 1.62
CA ASP A 349 9.26 10.22 0.26
C ASP A 349 10.39 11.06 -0.34
N ASN A 350 10.65 10.83 -1.63
CA ASN A 350 11.85 11.31 -2.30
C ASN A 350 11.53 11.95 -3.67
N ALA A 351 12.53 12.10 -4.53
CA ALA A 351 12.36 12.75 -5.82
C ALA A 351 11.31 12.01 -6.69
N GLY A 352 10.46 12.78 -7.38
CA GLY A 352 9.32 12.24 -8.13
C GLY A 352 8.10 11.90 -7.25
N THR A 353 8.06 12.41 -6.03
CA THR A 353 6.89 12.47 -5.14
C THR A 353 6.90 13.81 -4.40
N LEU A 354 5.78 14.23 -3.82
CA LEU A 354 5.76 15.31 -2.83
C LEU A 354 6.59 14.90 -1.62
N ARG A 355 7.57 15.72 -1.19
CA ARG A 355 8.46 15.41 -0.06
C ARG A 355 8.05 16.22 1.17
N PRO A 356 8.39 15.74 2.39
CA PRO A 356 8.18 16.52 3.62
C PRO A 356 8.82 17.91 3.60
N THR A 357 9.90 18.10 2.82
CA THR A 357 10.58 19.39 2.69
C THR A 357 9.92 20.34 1.67
N ASP A 358 8.94 19.86 0.90
CA ASP A 358 8.21 20.66 -0.10
C ASP A 358 6.92 21.27 0.49
N VAL A 359 6.56 20.94 1.73
CA VAL A 359 5.34 21.41 2.41
C VAL A 359 5.66 22.05 3.76
N ASP A 360 4.83 23.00 4.19
CA ASP A 360 4.99 23.64 5.50
C ASP A 360 4.59 22.69 6.65
N LEU A 361 3.47 21.98 6.46
CA LEU A 361 2.99 20.94 7.37
C LEU A 361 2.54 19.70 6.58
N PRO A 362 2.78 18.50 7.11
CA PRO A 362 2.18 17.30 6.57
C PRO A 362 0.68 17.21 6.89
N ILE A 363 -0.02 16.37 6.15
CA ILE A 363 -1.30 15.78 6.56
C ILE A 363 -0.99 14.64 7.53
N GLU A 364 -1.66 14.62 8.69
CA GLU A 364 -1.50 13.59 9.71
C GLU A 364 -2.84 12.93 10.00
N LEU A 365 -2.94 11.62 9.77
CA LEU A 365 -4.09 10.80 10.12
C LEU A 365 -3.81 10.09 11.44
N ASP A 366 -4.65 10.33 12.45
CA ASP A 366 -4.57 9.63 13.74
C ASP A 366 -5.35 8.31 13.69
N PHE A 367 -4.61 7.20 13.59
CA PHE A 367 -5.19 5.88 13.50
C PHE A 367 -5.78 5.39 14.83
N SER A 368 -5.45 6.02 15.96
CA SER A 368 -6.01 5.65 17.26
C SER A 368 -7.53 5.84 17.34
N GLN A 369 -8.09 6.58 16.37
CA GLN A 369 -9.50 6.89 16.27
C GLN A 369 -10.32 5.83 15.55
N PHE A 370 -9.67 5.01 14.70
CA PHE A 370 -10.35 3.94 14.00
C PHE A 370 -10.69 2.81 14.96
N ALA A 371 -11.97 2.44 15.04
CA ALA A 371 -12.44 1.35 15.89
C ALA A 371 -11.71 0.02 15.60
N TRP A 372 -11.37 -0.24 14.33
CA TRP A 372 -10.64 -1.44 13.93
C TRP A 372 -9.17 -1.43 14.42
N VAL A 373 -8.54 -0.26 14.58
CA VAL A 373 -7.20 -0.13 15.19
C VAL A 373 -7.28 -0.29 16.70
N GLN A 374 -8.31 0.28 17.34
CA GLN A 374 -8.52 0.12 18.79
C GLN A 374 -8.75 -1.33 19.20
N ALA A 375 -9.34 -2.13 18.31
CA ALA A 375 -9.57 -3.56 18.52
C ALA A 375 -8.29 -4.41 18.40
N LEU A 376 -7.19 -3.86 17.86
CA LEU A 376 -5.95 -4.60 17.72
C LEU A 376 -5.33 -4.90 19.10
N PRO A 377 -4.76 -6.11 19.29
CA PRO A 377 -4.07 -6.45 20.53
C PRO A 377 -2.93 -5.48 20.83
N LYS A 378 -2.58 -5.34 22.11
CA LYS A 378 -1.41 -4.59 22.56
C LYS A 378 -0.45 -5.52 23.28
N ASP A 379 0.84 -5.23 23.19
CA ASP A 379 1.85 -5.92 23.98
C ASP A 379 1.94 -5.35 25.41
N ALA A 380 2.85 -5.91 26.21
CA ALA A 380 3.08 -5.51 27.60
C ALA A 380 3.56 -4.05 27.73
N GLU A 381 4.18 -3.49 26.69
CA GLU A 381 4.64 -2.10 26.61
C GLU A 381 3.55 -1.14 26.11
N GLY A 382 2.37 -1.64 25.76
CA GLY A 382 1.23 -0.86 25.28
C GLY A 382 1.29 -0.49 23.80
N ARG A 383 2.24 -1.07 23.04
CA ARG A 383 2.35 -0.90 21.58
C ARG A 383 1.28 -1.72 20.89
N THR A 384 0.75 -1.22 19.77
CA THR A 384 -0.25 -1.93 18.98
C THR A 384 0.42 -3.08 18.22
N LEU A 385 -0.09 -4.31 18.37
CA LEU A 385 0.39 -5.46 17.61
C LEU A 385 -0.36 -5.54 16.28
N VAL A 386 0.36 -5.31 15.17
CA VAL A 386 -0.18 -5.39 13.82
C VAL A 386 -0.07 -6.84 13.34
N PRO A 387 -1.19 -7.56 13.15
CA PRO A 387 -1.15 -9.00 12.90
C PRO A 387 -0.97 -9.32 11.40
N LEU A 388 0.06 -8.77 10.76
CA LEU A 388 0.25 -8.86 9.30
C LEU A 388 0.68 -10.24 8.78
N PHE A 389 1.17 -11.14 9.65
CA PHE A 389 1.76 -12.42 9.23
C PHE A 389 2.86 -12.26 8.18
N GLY A 390 3.84 -11.40 8.49
CA GLY A 390 4.93 -11.00 7.61
C GLY A 390 5.98 -10.20 8.36
N ASP A 391 7.16 -10.08 7.76
CA ASP A 391 8.34 -9.47 8.37
C ASP A 391 8.87 -8.24 7.60
N LEU A 392 8.18 -7.86 6.52
CA LEU A 392 8.53 -6.74 5.62
C LEU A 392 9.94 -6.88 5.02
N LYS A 393 10.46 -8.10 4.93
CA LYS A 393 11.78 -8.44 4.39
C LYS A 393 11.65 -9.22 3.08
N ARG A 394 12.66 -9.09 2.22
CA ARG A 394 12.76 -9.91 1.00
C ARG A 394 13.48 -11.23 1.27
N HIS A 395 12.98 -12.31 0.70
CA HIS A 395 13.52 -13.66 0.83
C HIS A 395 13.69 -14.33 -0.52
N ARG A 396 14.69 -15.19 -0.64
CA ARG A 396 14.80 -16.13 -1.75
C ARG A 396 13.80 -17.27 -1.55
N ILE A 397 12.75 -17.32 -2.36
CA ILE A 397 11.64 -18.28 -2.23
C ILE A 397 11.60 -19.33 -3.35
N ALA A 398 12.64 -19.40 -4.16
CA ALA A 398 12.81 -20.39 -5.22
C ALA A 398 14.26 -20.88 -5.31
N ASP A 399 14.44 -22.09 -5.84
CA ASP A 399 15.74 -22.70 -6.10
C ASP A 399 15.67 -23.67 -7.29
N ALA A 400 16.79 -24.31 -7.63
CA ALA A 400 16.86 -25.23 -8.78
C ALA A 400 15.98 -26.49 -8.64
N ALA A 401 15.57 -26.86 -7.42
CA ALA A 401 14.68 -27.98 -7.17
C ALA A 401 13.19 -27.58 -7.11
N ARG A 402 12.88 -26.30 -6.84
CA ARG A 402 11.55 -25.70 -6.87
C ARG A 402 11.63 -24.29 -7.45
N ASP A 403 11.36 -24.17 -8.74
CA ASP A 403 11.46 -22.93 -9.52
C ASP A 403 10.10 -22.28 -9.83
N THR A 404 8.99 -22.85 -9.33
CA THR A 404 7.62 -22.37 -9.59
C THR A 404 7.46 -20.87 -9.30
N LEU A 405 8.04 -20.39 -8.19
CA LEU A 405 8.05 -18.97 -7.82
C LEU A 405 9.25 -18.18 -8.39
N GLY A 406 10.24 -18.87 -8.95
CA GLY A 406 11.42 -18.30 -9.61
C GLY A 406 11.25 -18.16 -11.12
N ASN A 407 10.02 -17.97 -11.59
CA ASN A 407 9.62 -18.04 -13.00
C ASN A 407 9.83 -16.74 -13.80
N GLU A 408 10.37 -15.70 -13.18
CA GLU A 408 10.66 -14.42 -13.83
C GLU A 408 11.92 -14.49 -14.68
N LEU A 409 11.93 -13.80 -15.83
CA LEU A 409 13.13 -13.65 -16.66
C LEU A 409 13.85 -12.33 -16.42
N LEU A 410 13.18 -11.35 -15.81
CA LEU A 410 13.67 -10.00 -15.57
C LEU A 410 13.74 -9.68 -14.09
N SER A 411 14.86 -9.10 -13.65
CA SER A 411 14.94 -8.46 -12.34
C SER A 411 14.15 -7.16 -12.33
N GLN A 412 13.65 -6.79 -11.15
CA GLN A 412 12.90 -5.55 -10.93
C GLN A 412 13.72 -4.66 -9.98
N ARG A 413 14.18 -3.49 -10.44
CA ARG A 413 14.99 -2.55 -9.64
C ARG A 413 16.10 -3.22 -8.82
N PHE A 414 16.89 -4.07 -9.48
CA PHE A 414 18.01 -4.82 -8.90
C PHE A 414 17.64 -5.94 -7.92
N VAL A 415 16.35 -6.20 -7.67
CA VAL A 415 15.88 -7.37 -6.94
C VAL A 415 15.95 -8.59 -7.86
N ALA A 416 16.57 -9.66 -7.36
CA ALA A 416 16.73 -10.89 -8.12
C ALA A 416 15.38 -11.58 -8.42
N ARG A 417 15.38 -12.39 -9.49
CA ARG A 417 14.17 -13.04 -10.05
C ARG A 417 13.52 -14.02 -9.07
N ASP A 418 14.32 -14.60 -8.18
CA ASP A 418 13.94 -15.58 -7.16
C ASP A 418 13.75 -14.97 -5.77
N VAL A 419 13.86 -13.64 -5.64
CA VAL A 419 13.73 -12.91 -4.37
C VAL A 419 12.46 -12.08 -4.39
N PHE A 420 11.63 -12.21 -3.35
CA PHE A 420 10.35 -11.52 -3.19
C PHE A 420 10.15 -11.05 -1.76
N LEU A 421 9.33 -10.02 -1.56
CA LEU A 421 8.86 -9.62 -0.25
C LEU A 421 8.00 -10.74 0.35
N THR A 422 8.12 -11.01 1.65
CA THR A 422 7.19 -11.88 2.37
C THR A 422 5.76 -11.36 2.18
N ALA A 423 4.86 -12.18 1.66
CA ALA A 423 3.44 -11.80 1.55
C ALA A 423 2.77 -11.74 2.93
N GLU A 424 2.00 -10.70 3.19
CA GLU A 424 1.20 -10.54 4.41
C GLU A 424 -0.01 -11.48 4.38
N LEU A 425 -0.03 -12.49 5.26
CA LEU A 425 -1.07 -13.54 5.21
C LEU A 425 -2.38 -13.16 5.92
N TRP A 426 -2.44 -12.02 6.60
CA TRP A 426 -3.58 -11.62 7.43
C TRP A 426 -4.96 -11.57 6.74
N GLY A 427 -4.99 -11.56 5.40
CA GLY A 427 -6.22 -11.65 4.59
C GLY A 427 -6.23 -12.80 3.57
N VAL A 428 -5.29 -13.75 3.64
CA VAL A 428 -5.03 -14.75 2.59
C VAL A 428 -6.22 -15.67 2.27
N GLY A 429 -7.15 -15.84 3.21
CA GLY A 429 -8.40 -16.58 3.01
C GLY A 429 -9.39 -15.89 2.07
N SER A 430 -9.19 -14.61 1.75
CA SER A 430 -10.06 -13.79 0.88
C SER A 430 -9.41 -13.38 -0.45
N THR A 431 -8.14 -13.73 -0.69
CA THR A 431 -7.34 -13.16 -1.80
C THR A 431 -6.82 -14.22 -2.77
N ALA A 432 -7.54 -15.32 -2.95
CA ALA A 432 -7.21 -16.28 -4.01
C ALA A 432 -7.42 -15.61 -5.39
N PRO A 433 -6.65 -16.01 -6.43
CA PRO A 433 -5.61 -17.04 -6.42
C PRO A 433 -4.24 -16.53 -5.90
N TYR A 434 -3.29 -17.45 -5.74
CA TYR A 434 -2.06 -17.24 -4.97
C TYR A 434 -0.80 -17.18 -5.83
N GLY A 435 0.29 -16.72 -5.21
CA GLY A 435 1.59 -16.49 -5.85
C GLY A 435 1.68 -15.11 -6.47
N HIS A 436 2.90 -14.70 -6.86
CA HIS A 436 3.14 -13.36 -7.40
C HIS A 436 2.42 -13.12 -8.75
N ARG A 437 2.08 -14.18 -9.48
CA ARG A 437 1.22 -14.10 -10.69
C ARG A 437 -0.25 -14.40 -10.45
N GLY A 438 -0.66 -14.77 -9.23
CA GLY A 438 -2.05 -15.18 -8.97
C GLY A 438 -2.49 -16.40 -9.80
N ASP A 439 -1.60 -17.33 -10.09
CA ASP A 439 -1.85 -18.49 -10.97
C ASP A 439 -1.87 -19.84 -10.23
N LEU A 440 -1.75 -19.83 -8.90
CA LEU A 440 -1.91 -21.01 -8.05
C LEU A 440 -3.28 -20.97 -7.37
N THR A 441 -4.08 -22.01 -7.56
CA THR A 441 -5.53 -21.98 -7.25
C THR A 441 -5.85 -22.39 -5.82
N SER A 442 -4.87 -22.92 -5.08
CA SER A 442 -5.07 -23.35 -3.70
C SER A 442 -3.91 -22.99 -2.77
N LEU A 443 -4.22 -22.88 -1.49
CA LEU A 443 -3.23 -22.69 -0.42
C LEU A 443 -2.22 -23.85 -0.37
N HIS A 444 -2.66 -25.07 -0.67
CA HIS A 444 -1.75 -26.22 -0.74
C HIS A 444 -0.73 -26.06 -1.87
N GLU A 445 -1.17 -25.66 -3.07
CA GLU A 445 -0.30 -25.44 -4.23
C GLU A 445 0.76 -24.36 -3.95
N ILE A 446 0.36 -23.22 -3.39
CA ILE A 446 1.32 -22.15 -3.06
C ILE A 446 2.29 -22.58 -1.95
N ILE A 447 1.85 -23.31 -0.92
CA ILE A 447 2.77 -23.83 0.10
C ILE A 447 3.79 -24.78 -0.53
N GLU A 448 3.36 -25.70 -1.40
CA GLU A 448 4.26 -26.60 -2.13
C GLU A 448 5.20 -25.86 -3.09
N ALA A 449 4.78 -24.73 -3.67
CA ALA A 449 5.60 -23.96 -4.60
C ALA A 449 6.85 -23.32 -3.95
N HIS A 450 6.91 -23.24 -2.62
CA HIS A 450 8.03 -22.64 -1.90
C HIS A 450 9.35 -23.44 -2.03
N GLY A 451 10.41 -22.74 -2.40
CA GLY A 451 11.81 -23.20 -2.39
C GLY A 451 12.71 -22.21 -1.64
N GLY A 452 14.02 -22.28 -1.89
CA GLY A 452 15.00 -21.37 -1.31
C GLY A 452 15.04 -21.45 0.20
N GLU A 453 14.92 -20.30 0.87
CA GLU A 453 14.90 -20.16 2.33
C GLU A 453 13.72 -20.89 2.99
N ALA A 454 12.61 -21.09 2.27
CA ALA A 454 11.42 -21.77 2.78
C ALA A 454 11.44 -23.31 2.57
N THR A 455 12.53 -23.86 2.02
CA THR A 455 12.62 -25.28 1.64
C THR A 455 12.34 -26.24 2.79
N ASP A 456 12.88 -25.98 3.98
CA ASP A 456 12.76 -26.90 5.10
C ASP A 456 11.34 -26.87 5.69
N ALA A 457 10.75 -25.69 5.83
CA ALA A 457 9.35 -25.53 6.27
C ALA A 457 8.38 -26.21 5.28
N ARG A 458 8.59 -26.03 3.98
CA ARG A 458 7.77 -26.70 2.95
C ARG A 458 7.93 -28.22 3.00
N LYS A 459 9.14 -28.76 3.13
CA LYS A 459 9.35 -30.21 3.28
C LYS A 459 8.67 -30.77 4.52
N ALA A 460 8.72 -30.04 5.63
CA ALA A 460 8.04 -30.41 6.86
C ALA A 460 6.52 -30.44 6.65
N TYR A 461 5.94 -29.44 5.97
CA TYR A 461 4.54 -29.44 5.55
C TYR A 461 4.17 -30.64 4.65
N SER A 462 4.98 -30.93 3.63
CA SER A 462 4.74 -32.07 2.73
C SER A 462 4.77 -33.42 3.45
N ALA A 463 5.50 -33.52 4.57
CA ALA A 463 5.64 -34.74 5.35
C ALA A 463 4.49 -35.00 6.34
N LEU A 464 3.65 -34.00 6.61
CA LEU A 464 2.45 -34.14 7.44
C LEU A 464 1.47 -35.16 6.87
N ASP A 465 0.55 -35.65 7.69
CA ASP A 465 -0.61 -36.34 7.16
C ASP A 465 -1.65 -35.36 6.58
N GLU A 466 -2.71 -35.89 5.97
CA GLU A 466 -3.73 -35.04 5.35
C GLU A 466 -4.53 -34.22 6.36
N ALA A 467 -4.81 -34.77 7.55
CA ALA A 467 -5.58 -34.07 8.55
C ALA A 467 -4.81 -32.86 9.10
N GLU A 468 -3.52 -33.04 9.35
CA GLU A 468 -2.61 -31.98 9.79
C GLU A 468 -2.45 -30.88 8.73
N ARG A 469 -2.30 -31.25 7.45
CA ARG A 469 -2.31 -30.26 6.35
C ARG A 469 -3.61 -29.47 6.33
N GLN A 470 -4.76 -30.13 6.44
CA GLN A 470 -6.06 -29.46 6.43
C GLN A 470 -6.26 -28.52 7.62
N ASN A 471 -5.64 -28.78 8.79
CA ASN A 471 -5.64 -27.84 9.90
C ASN A 471 -4.93 -26.52 9.53
N ILE A 472 -3.75 -26.60 8.90
CA ILE A 472 -3.04 -25.40 8.42
C ILE A 472 -3.86 -24.65 7.37
N ILE A 473 -4.51 -25.37 6.45
CA ILE A 473 -5.42 -24.77 5.47
C ILE A 473 -6.61 -24.09 6.16
N ALA A 474 -7.19 -24.69 7.19
CA ALA A 474 -8.28 -24.09 7.98
C ALA A 474 -7.82 -22.80 8.68
N PHE A 475 -6.61 -22.79 9.24
CA PHE A 475 -5.99 -21.60 9.81
C PHE A 475 -5.88 -20.47 8.78
N LEU A 476 -5.23 -20.72 7.64
CA LEU A 476 -5.03 -19.70 6.61
C LEU A 476 -6.35 -19.20 6.02
N ARG A 477 -7.35 -20.07 5.86
CA ARG A 477 -8.71 -19.69 5.42
C ARG A 477 -9.52 -18.91 6.46
N SER A 478 -9.09 -18.92 7.72
CA SER A 478 -9.69 -18.12 8.79
C SER A 478 -9.23 -16.67 8.77
N LEU A 479 -8.10 -16.37 8.12
CA LEU A 479 -7.57 -15.01 7.93
C LEU A 479 -8.31 -14.35 6.76
N GLU A 480 -9.10 -13.31 7.01
CA GLU A 480 -10.00 -12.74 6.02
C GLU A 480 -10.01 -11.21 5.96
N ILE A 481 -10.28 -10.70 4.77
CA ILE A 481 -10.78 -9.34 4.59
C ILE A 481 -12.28 -9.35 4.94
N ALA A 482 -12.67 -8.54 5.93
CA ALA A 482 -14.06 -8.36 6.32
C ALA A 482 -14.87 -7.72 5.16
N GLN A 483 -16.10 -8.19 4.98
CA GLN A 483 -17.02 -7.79 3.90
C GLN A 483 -18.18 -6.94 4.40
#